data_AF-A0A368WFU6-F1
#
_entry.id   AF-A0A368WFU6-F1
#
_cell.length_a   1.000
_cell.length_b   1.000
_cell.length_c   1.000
_cell.angle_alpha   90.00
_cell.angle_beta   90.00
_cell.angle_gamma   90.00
#
_symmetry.space_group_name_H-M   'P 1'
#
loop_
_entity.id
_entity.type
_entity.pdbx_description
1 polymer ?
#
loop_
_entity_poly.entity_id
_entity_poly.type
_entity_poly.pdbx_seq_one_letter_code
_entity_poly.pdbx_strand_id
1 'polypeptide(L)'
;MTDNRDRSLIALILIFAGIIFLGDSLGEYNFNIFLFIRSYWPVLLIIFGLHILLQKSSFWFIVPIIVIGLSLYLIYLLVNQQPFYFIPQMRMRIFDFNNLPFR
;
A
#
# COMPACT_ATOMS: atom_id res chain seq x y z
N MET A 1 -22.95 -22.87 2.69
CA MET A 1 -23.43 -21.56 2.18
C MET A 1 -22.47 -20.44 2.60
N THR A 2 -21.19 -20.48 2.19
CA THR A 2 -20.17 -19.45 2.51
C THR A 2 -19.54 -18.81 1.28
N ASP A 3 -19.72 -19.41 0.09
CA ASP A 3 -19.07 -19.04 -1.18
C ASP A 3 -19.29 -17.55 -1.58
N ASN A 4 -20.51 -17.04 -1.44
CA ASN A 4 -20.83 -15.67 -1.86
C ASN A 4 -20.04 -14.59 -1.09
N ARG A 5 -19.73 -14.85 0.19
CA ARG A 5 -19.04 -13.88 1.06
C ARG A 5 -17.57 -13.78 0.69
N ASP A 6 -16.91 -14.91 0.53
CA ASP A 6 -15.51 -15.00 0.14
C ASP A 6 -15.32 -14.37 -1.25
N ARG A 7 -16.21 -14.70 -2.20
CA ARG A 7 -16.20 -14.14 -3.55
C ARG A 7 -16.41 -12.63 -3.56
N SER A 8 -17.31 -12.11 -2.71
CA SER A 8 -17.56 -10.67 -2.61
C SER A 8 -16.36 -9.90 -2.02
N LEU A 9 -15.66 -10.46 -1.02
CA LEU A 9 -14.46 -9.85 -0.46
C LEU A 9 -13.31 -9.83 -1.46
N ILE A 10 -13.10 -10.93 -2.18
CA ILE A 10 -12.09 -11.01 -3.23
C ILE A 10 -12.40 -9.98 -4.33
N ALA A 11 -13.65 -9.89 -4.79
CA ALA A 11 -14.06 -8.91 -5.78
C ALA A 11 -13.81 -7.47 -5.29
N LEU A 12 -14.14 -7.17 -4.03
CA LEU A 12 -13.90 -5.86 -3.43
C LEU A 12 -12.41 -5.50 -3.40
N ILE A 13 -11.55 -6.43 -2.96
CA ILE A 13 -10.09 -6.24 -2.94
C ILE A 13 -9.57 -6.00 -4.36
N LEU A 14 -10.07 -6.74 -5.34
CA LEU A 14 -9.67 -6.61 -6.75
C LEU A 14 -10.03 -5.23 -7.32
N ILE A 15 -11.23 -4.72 -7.00
CA ILE A 15 -11.67 -3.39 -7.41
C ILE A 15 -10.73 -2.31 -6.86
N PHE A 16 -10.42 -2.36 -5.56
CA PHE A 16 -9.53 -1.38 -4.95
C PHE A 16 -8.09 -1.47 -5.49
N ALA A 17 -7.60 -2.69 -5.72
CA ALA A 17 -6.32 -2.88 -6.39
C ALA A 17 -6.33 -2.22 -7.78
N GLY A 18 -7.39 -2.45 -8.58
CA GLY A 18 -7.54 -1.81 -9.88
C GLY A 18 -7.52 -0.28 -9.83
N ILE A 19 -8.22 0.33 -8.86
CA ILE A 19 -8.22 1.78 -8.67
C ILE A 19 -6.83 2.31 -8.34
N ILE A 20 -6.07 1.61 -7.48
CA ILE A 20 -4.70 2.01 -7.11
C ILE A 20 -3.75 1.89 -8.31
N PHE A 21 -3.89 0.85 -9.14
CA PHE A 21 -3.07 0.73 -10.35
C PHE A 21 -3.45 1.76 -11.42
N LEU A 22 -4.74 2.12 -11.49
CA LEU A 22 -5.22 3.13 -12.43
C LEU A 22 -4.63 4.51 -12.13
N GLY A 23 -4.61 4.93 -10.87
CA GLY A 23 -4.01 6.23 -10.49
C GLY A 23 -2.51 6.32 -10.80
N ASP A 24 -1.78 5.20 -10.66
CA ASP A 24 -0.37 5.11 -11.08
C ASP A 24 -0.23 5.24 -12.61
N SER A 25 -1.11 4.57 -13.37
CA SER A 25 -1.13 4.64 -14.84
C SER A 25 -1.48 6.03 -15.36
N LEU A 26 -2.24 6.82 -14.59
CA LEU A 26 -2.58 8.21 -14.91
C LEU A 26 -1.48 9.20 -14.52
N GLY A 27 -0.44 8.75 -13.80
CA GLY A 27 0.66 9.60 -13.35
C GLY A 27 0.32 10.51 -12.17
N GLU A 28 -0.80 10.27 -11.48
CA GLU A 28 -1.22 11.03 -10.30
C GLU A 28 -0.28 10.79 -9.09
N TYR A 29 0.32 9.60 -9.01
CA TYR A 29 1.34 9.24 -8.02
C TYR A 29 2.29 8.19 -8.58
N ASN A 30 3.46 8.02 -7.96
CA ASN A 30 4.41 6.96 -8.29
C ASN A 30 4.24 5.79 -7.32
N PHE A 31 3.56 4.73 -7.77
CA PHE A 31 3.27 3.59 -6.92
C PHE A 31 4.33 2.49 -7.06
N ASN A 32 5.08 2.26 -5.98
CA ASN A 32 6.00 1.14 -5.92
C ASN A 32 5.34 -0.08 -5.26
N ILE A 33 4.91 -1.03 -6.08
CA ILE A 33 4.27 -2.29 -5.64
C ILE A 33 5.10 -3.06 -4.60
N PHE A 34 6.43 -3.03 -4.72
CA PHE A 34 7.32 -3.79 -3.84
C PHE A 34 7.39 -3.16 -2.45
N LEU A 35 7.54 -1.83 -2.37
CA LEU A 35 7.47 -1.11 -1.10
C LEU A 35 6.09 -1.24 -0.46
N PHE A 36 5.04 -1.19 -1.27
CA PHE A 36 3.67 -1.40 -0.81
C PHE A 36 3.49 -2.76 -0.15
N ILE A 37 3.82 -3.86 -0.85
CA ILE A 37 3.68 -5.21 -0.30
C ILE A 37 4.53 -5.38 0.96
N ARG A 38 5.78 -4.86 0.96
CA ARG A 38 6.67 -4.92 2.12
C ARG A 38 6.15 -4.16 3.34
N SER A 39 5.45 -3.04 3.15
CA SER A 39 4.93 -2.22 4.26
C SER A 39 3.54 -2.66 4.71
N TYR A 40 2.69 -3.14 3.80
CA TYR A 40 1.26 -3.38 4.05
C TYR A 40 0.87 -4.86 4.19
N TRP A 41 1.82 -5.81 4.08
CA TRP A 41 1.53 -7.23 4.38
C TRP A 41 0.89 -7.50 5.76
N PRO A 42 1.17 -6.73 6.85
CA PRO A 42 0.50 -6.98 8.13
C PRO A 42 -0.99 -6.66 8.08
N VAL A 43 -1.38 -5.69 7.24
CA VAL A 43 -2.79 -5.30 7.04
C VAL A 43 -3.55 -6.45 6.38
N LEU A 44 -2.94 -7.12 5.39
CA LEU A 44 -3.52 -8.30 4.75
C LEU A 44 -3.77 -9.42 5.78
N LEU A 45 -2.83 -9.65 6.70
CA LEU A 45 -3.02 -10.62 7.78
C LEU A 45 -4.16 -10.26 8.74
N ILE A 46 -4.29 -8.97 9.09
CA ILE A 46 -5.38 -8.49 9.94
C ILE A 46 -6.73 -8.70 9.26
N ILE A 47 -6.85 -8.33 7.98
CA ILE A 47 -8.08 -8.53 7.19
C ILE A 47 -8.43 -10.02 7.10
N PHE A 48 -7.44 -10.87 6.82
CA PHE A 48 -7.65 -12.31 6.71
C PHE A 48 -8.03 -12.95 8.05
N GLY A 49 -7.38 -12.54 9.14
CA GLY A 49 -7.70 -12.99 10.50
C GLY A 49 -9.10 -12.55 10.93
N LEU A 50 -9.47 -11.30 10.70
CA LEU A 50 -10.82 -10.78 10.97
C LEU A 50 -11.88 -11.49 10.13
N HIS A 51 -11.60 -11.76 8.85
CA HIS A 51 -12.52 -12.51 8.00
C HIS A 51 -12.83 -13.89 8.57
N ILE A 52 -11.80 -14.65 8.99
CA ILE A 52 -11.97 -15.98 9.59
C ILE A 52 -12.75 -15.89 10.91
N LEU A 53 -12.38 -14.96 11.80
CA LEU A 53 -13.02 -14.80 13.11
C LEU A 53 -14.49 -14.39 13.00
N LEU A 54 -14.82 -13.49 12.07
CA LEU A 54 -16.18 -12.99 11.90
C LEU A 54 -17.02 -13.77 10.88
N GLN A 55 -16.48 -14.77 10.20
CA GLN A 55 -17.17 -15.51 9.13
C GLN A 55 -18.52 -16.11 9.59
N LYS A 56 -18.55 -16.64 10.82
CA LYS A 56 -19.75 -17.23 11.45
C LYS A 56 -20.59 -16.25 12.26
N SER A 57 -20.10 -15.02 12.45
CA SER A 57 -20.77 -14.01 13.25
C SER A 57 -21.73 -13.18 12.40
N SER A 58 -22.80 -12.67 13.01
CA SER A 58 -23.72 -11.71 12.36
C SER A 58 -22.99 -10.39 11.98
N PHE A 59 -21.87 -10.12 12.66
CA PHE A 59 -21.03 -8.94 12.47
C PHE A 59 -20.07 -9.00 11.26
N TRP A 60 -20.21 -9.97 10.34
CA TRP A 60 -19.32 -10.10 9.18
C TRP A 60 -19.25 -8.82 8.31
N PHE A 61 -20.31 -8.00 8.28
CA PHE A 61 -20.35 -6.72 7.56
C PHE A 61 -19.29 -5.69 8.02
N ILE A 62 -18.71 -5.86 9.21
CA ILE A 62 -17.64 -5.01 9.71
C ILE A 62 -16.37 -5.16 8.85
N VAL A 63 -16.09 -6.37 8.37
CA VAL A 63 -14.88 -6.66 7.57
C VAL A 63 -14.84 -5.84 6.27
N PRO A 64 -15.87 -5.87 5.38
CA PRO A 64 -15.85 -5.06 4.16
C PRO A 64 -15.89 -3.55 4.45
N ILE A 65 -16.54 -3.09 5.51
CA ILE A 65 -16.53 -1.68 5.92
C ILE A 65 -15.09 -1.22 6.27
N ILE A 66 -14.38 -2.02 7.06
CA ILE A 66 -12.97 -1.74 7.40
C ILE A 66 -12.11 -1.72 6.14
N VAL A 67 -12.30 -2.69 5.24
CA VAL A 67 -11.55 -2.74 3.96
C VAL A 67 -11.79 -1.48 3.15
N ILE A 68 -13.05 -1.04 2.98
CA ILE A 68 -13.39 0.19 2.25
C ILE A 68 -12.73 1.40 2.91
N GLY A 69 -12.82 1.55 4.23
CA GLY A 69 -12.22 2.66 4.96
C GLY A 69 -10.70 2.71 4.83
N LEU A 70 -10.04 1.55 4.97
CA LEU A 70 -8.59 1.42 4.79
C LEU A 70 -8.17 1.75 3.36
N SER A 71 -8.89 1.25 2.36
CA SER A 71 -8.59 1.52 0.96
C SER A 71 -8.76 2.99 0.61
N LEU A 72 -9.83 3.64 1.08
CA LEU A 72 -10.03 5.08 0.87
C LEU A 72 -8.96 5.92 1.56
N TYR A 73 -8.60 5.58 2.80
CA TYR A 73 -7.51 6.23 3.51
C TYR A 73 -6.18 6.09 2.77
N LEU A 74 -5.92 4.91 2.21
CA LEU A 74 -4.72 4.65 1.43
C LEU A 74 -4.70 5.48 0.16
N ILE A 75 -5.80 5.51 -0.59
CA ILE A 75 -5.92 6.35 -1.79
C ILE A 75 -5.71 7.83 -1.44
N TYR A 76 -6.33 8.32 -0.37
CA TYR A 76 -6.11 9.69 0.12
C TYR A 76 -4.64 9.97 0.41
N LEU A 77 -3.96 9.03 1.07
CA LEU A 77 -2.54 9.14 1.37
C LEU A 77 -1.71 9.18 0.08
N LEU A 78 -1.98 8.28 -0.87
CA LEU A 78 -1.30 8.21 -2.18
C LEU A 78 -1.46 9.50 -2.99
N VAL A 79 -2.68 10.01 -3.11
CA VAL A 79 -2.99 11.24 -3.84
C VAL A 79 -2.38 12.47 -3.17
N ASN A 80 -2.33 12.49 -1.84
CA ASN A 80 -1.78 13.63 -1.09
C ASN A 80 -0.27 13.50 -0.83
N GLN A 81 0.39 12.42 -1.28
CA GLN A 81 1.85 12.41 -1.32
C GLN A 81 2.28 13.42 -2.39
N GLN A 82 3.05 14.43 -1.98
CA GLN A 82 3.80 15.24 -2.93
C GLN A 82 4.59 14.28 -3.83
N PRO A 83 4.66 14.50 -5.16
CA PRO A 83 5.50 13.68 -6.02
C PRO A 83 6.90 13.73 -5.44
N PHE A 84 7.31 12.64 -4.79
CA PHE A 84 8.67 12.48 -4.32
C PHE A 84 9.51 12.43 -5.59
N TYR A 85 10.02 13.60 -6.00
CA TYR A 85 11.22 13.66 -6.80
C TYR A 85 12.32 13.04 -5.93
N PHE A 86 12.39 11.71 -5.93
CA PHE A 86 13.55 10.97 -5.47
C PHE A 86 14.70 11.45 -6.36
N ILE A 87 15.36 12.53 -5.96
CA ILE A 87 16.73 12.79 -6.39
C ILE A 87 17.56 11.92 -5.45
N PRO A 88 18.06 10.74 -5.88
CA PRO A 88 19.04 10.02 -5.10
C PRO A 88 20.29 10.89 -5.03
N GLN A 89 20.37 11.75 -4.02
CA GLN A 89 21.60 12.43 -3.66
C GLN A 89 22.51 11.42 -2.95
N MET A 90 22.96 10.43 -3.72
CA MET A 90 24.19 9.70 -3.45
C MET A 90 25.35 10.68 -3.65
N ARG A 91 25.50 11.64 -2.73
CA ARG A 91 26.74 12.40 -2.62
C ARG A 91 27.78 11.46 -2.04
N MET A 92 28.40 10.70 -2.93
CA MET A 92 29.62 9.95 -2.68
C MET A 92 30.73 10.94 -2.32
N ARG A 93 30.82 11.32 -1.05
CA ARG A 93 31.99 12.04 -0.51
C ARG A 93 33.13 11.04 -0.36
N ILE A 94 33.68 10.56 -1.47
CA ILE A 94 34.72 9.52 -1.45
C ILE A 94 36.12 10.13 -1.49
N PHE A 95 36.30 11.37 -1.98
CA PHE A 95 37.63 11.99 -2.03
C PHE A 95 37.60 13.49 -1.69
N ASP A 96 38.11 13.82 -0.51
CA ASP A 96 38.47 15.17 -0.10
C ASP A 96 40.00 15.31 -0.20
N PHE A 97 40.50 15.62 -1.40
CA PHE A 97 41.94 15.72 -1.69
C PHE A 97 42.63 16.93 -1.02
N ASN A 98 41.88 17.76 -0.29
CA ASN A 98 42.41 18.97 0.33
C ASN A 98 43.21 18.71 1.62
N ASN A 99 43.17 17.48 2.16
CA ASN A 99 43.84 17.11 3.42
C ASN A 99 45.02 16.15 3.24
N LEU A 100 45.63 16.09 2.06
CA LEU A 100 46.82 15.27 1.86
C LEU A 100 48.09 15.98 2.39
N PRO A 101 48.92 15.34 3.22
CA PRO A 101 50.10 15.94 3.84
C PRO A 101 51.29 16.12 2.90
N PHE A 102 51.11 15.87 1.60
CA PHE A 102 52.14 16.03 0.57
C PHE A 102 51.81 17.24 -0.31
N ARG A 103 51.91 18.44 0.27
CA ARG A 103 52.00 19.69 -0.49
C ARG A 103 53.10 20.56 0.10
#